data_AF-A0A660YXX1-F1
#
_entry.id   AF-A0A660YXX1-F1
#
_cell.length_a   1.000
_cell.length_b   1.000
_cell.length_c   1.000
_cell.angle_alpha   90.00
_cell.angle_beta   90.00
_cell.angle_gamma   90.00
#
_symmetry.space_group_name_H-M   'P 1'
#
loop_
_entity.id
_entity.type
_entity.pdbx_description
1 polymer ?
#
loop_
_entity_poly.entity_id
_entity_poly.type
_entity_poly.pdbx_seq_one_letter_code
_entity_poly.pdbx_strand_id
1 'polypeptide(L)'
;SAPKIIGEHLLNRDKKLLYQFAHSKNLWERRIAILSTFTFIRAEKFEPTFKISDILLDDDHDLIHKAVGWMLREIGKGDLNAEEKFLKPRYKKMSRTMLRYAIEKFPEVKRKKYLSSKI
;
A
#
# COMPACT_ATOMS: atom_id res chain seq x y z
N SER A 1 0.75 23.67 -17.66
CA SER A 1 0.66 23.16 -16.27
C SER A 1 1.44 21.86 -16.13
N ALA A 2 2.39 21.81 -15.19
CA ALA A 2 3.37 20.73 -14.98
C ALA A 2 2.88 19.33 -14.49
N PRO A 3 1.61 19.07 -14.09
CA PRO A 3 1.20 17.74 -13.61
C PRO A 3 1.24 16.61 -14.65
N LYS A 4 1.11 16.92 -15.95
CA LYS A 4 1.12 15.89 -17.01
C LYS A 4 2.50 15.26 -17.21
N ILE A 5 3.58 16.03 -17.03
CA ILE A 5 4.93 15.62 -17.42
C ILE A 5 5.52 14.62 -16.41
N ILE A 6 5.25 14.77 -15.11
CA ILE A 6 5.83 13.91 -14.06
C ILE A 6 5.08 12.56 -13.95
N GLY A 7 3.76 12.57 -14.14
CA GLY A 7 2.93 11.36 -14.08
C GLY A 7 3.32 10.35 -15.17
N GLU A 8 3.46 10.80 -16.42
CA GLU A 8 3.92 9.95 -17.53
C GLU A 8 5.38 9.51 -17.38
N HIS A 9 6.26 10.36 -16.85
CA HIS A 9 7.68 10.02 -16.69
C HIS A 9 7.93 8.89 -15.69
N LEU A 10 7.11 8.74 -14.65
CA LEU A 10 7.20 7.62 -13.69
C LEU A 10 6.43 6.37 -14.16
N LEU A 11 5.36 6.53 -14.94
CA LEU A 11 4.54 5.42 -15.45
C LEU A 11 5.27 4.51 -16.43
N ASN A 12 6.23 5.07 -17.19
CA ASN A 12 6.95 4.37 -18.25
C ASN A 12 8.38 3.95 -17.88
N ARG A 13 8.84 4.17 -16.63
CA ARG A 13 10.14 3.67 -16.17
C ARG A 13 10.06 2.25 -15.62
N ASP A 14 11.20 1.57 -15.66
CA ASP A 14 11.34 0.22 -15.14
C ASP A 14 11.02 0.17 -13.65
N LYS A 15 9.95 -0.55 -13.30
CA LYS A 15 9.48 -0.73 -11.92
C LYS A 15 10.46 -1.57 -11.09
N LYS A 16 11.43 -2.24 -11.72
CA LYS A 16 12.45 -3.07 -11.05
C LYS A 16 13.14 -2.34 -9.91
N LEU A 17 13.45 -1.05 -10.06
CA LEU A 17 14.11 -0.29 -9.00
C LEU A 17 13.27 -0.22 -7.71
N LEU A 18 11.95 -0.03 -7.84
CA LEU A 18 11.06 0.00 -6.67
C LEU A 18 11.00 -1.37 -5.98
N TYR A 19 10.99 -2.45 -6.76
CA TYR A 19 11.04 -3.81 -6.20
C TYR A 19 12.39 -4.10 -5.53
N GLN A 20 13.51 -3.64 -6.10
CA GLN A 20 14.82 -3.74 -5.48
C GLN A 20 14.86 -2.98 -4.15
N PHE A 21 14.36 -1.74 -4.13
CA PHE A 21 14.27 -0.93 -2.92
C PHE A 21 13.38 -1.57 -1.86
N ALA A 22 12.27 -2.22 -2.24
CA ALA A 22 11.41 -2.94 -1.30
C ALA A 22 12.13 -4.11 -0.59
N HIS A 23 13.14 -4.72 -1.22
CA HIS A 23 13.97 -5.78 -0.61
C HIS A 23 15.23 -5.25 0.10
N SER A 24 15.46 -3.94 0.10
CA SER A 24 16.66 -3.37 0.68
C SER A 24 16.67 -3.46 2.21
N LYS A 25 17.87 -3.58 2.79
CA LYS A 25 18.06 -3.45 4.24
C LYS A 25 17.85 -2.02 4.73
N ASN A 26 17.94 -1.02 3.84
CA ASN A 26 17.75 0.38 4.18
C ASN A 26 16.26 0.73 4.32
N LEU A 27 15.87 1.20 5.51
CA LEU A 27 14.50 1.64 5.81
C LEU A 27 13.99 2.70 4.82
N TRP A 28 14.83 3.66 4.45
CA TRP A 28 14.43 4.77 3.58
C TRP A 28 14.19 4.30 2.16
N GLU A 29 14.97 3.34 1.66
CA GLU A 29 14.73 2.75 0.35
C GLU A 29 13.40 2.00 0.31
N ARG A 30 13.10 1.15 1.31
CA ARG A 30 11.80 0.47 1.41
C ARG A 30 10.65 1.46 1.51
N ARG A 31 10.83 2.56 2.26
CA ARG A 31 9.83 3.62 2.36
C ARG A 31 9.62 4.33 1.02
N ILE A 32 10.70 4.65 0.30
CA ILE A 32 10.63 5.23 -1.05
C ILE A 32 9.87 4.28 -1.97
N ALA A 33 10.19 2.97 -1.94
CA ALA A 33 9.55 1.97 -2.77
C ALA A 33 8.02 2.02 -2.69
N ILE A 34 7.47 2.02 -1.47
CA ILE A 34 6.02 2.03 -1.26
C ILE A 34 5.39 3.41 -1.55
N LEU A 35 5.99 4.52 -1.09
CA LEU A 35 5.42 5.85 -1.28
C LEU A 35 5.44 6.30 -2.74
N SER A 36 6.46 5.90 -3.51
CA SER A 36 6.52 6.15 -4.94
C SER A 36 5.34 5.53 -5.68
N THR A 37 4.72 4.47 -5.14
CA THR A 37 3.55 3.85 -5.77
C THR A 37 2.29 4.70 -5.76
N PHE A 38 2.25 5.79 -4.98
CA PHE A 38 1.13 6.73 -4.97
C PHE A 38 0.81 7.28 -6.38
N THR A 39 1.83 7.45 -7.21
CA THR A 39 1.65 7.87 -8.61
C THR A 39 0.87 6.86 -9.44
N PHE A 40 1.10 5.56 -9.23
CA PHE A 40 0.33 4.50 -9.89
C PHE A 40 -1.11 4.43 -9.38
N ILE A 41 -1.32 4.61 -8.07
CA ILE A 41 -2.66 4.65 -7.47
C ILE A 41 -3.50 5.77 -8.09
N ARG A 42 -2.91 6.98 -8.24
CA ARG A 42 -3.59 8.12 -8.90
C ARG A 42 -3.90 7.89 -10.38
N ALA A 43 -3.23 6.93 -11.01
CA ALA A 43 -3.48 6.50 -12.38
C ALA A 43 -4.31 5.21 -12.44
N GLU A 44 -4.99 4.83 -11.34
CA GLU A 44 -5.82 3.62 -11.20
C GLU A 44 -5.08 2.31 -11.48
N LYS A 45 -3.76 2.30 -11.31
CA LYS A 45 -2.89 1.14 -11.46
C LYS A 45 -2.44 0.65 -10.09
N PHE A 46 -3.20 -0.25 -9.47
CA PHE A 46 -2.97 -0.67 -8.09
C PHE A 46 -1.95 -1.82 -7.93
N GLU A 47 -1.70 -2.57 -8.99
CA GLU A 47 -0.85 -3.77 -8.95
C GLU A 47 0.56 -3.54 -8.35
N PRO A 48 1.30 -2.46 -8.68
CA PRO A 48 2.61 -2.22 -8.10
C PRO A 48 2.55 -2.01 -6.58
N THR A 49 1.54 -1.28 -6.10
CA THR A 49 1.32 -1.05 -4.67
C THR A 49 1.04 -2.34 -3.95
N PHE A 50 0.16 -3.20 -4.49
CA PHE A 50 -0.13 -4.50 -3.87
C PHE A 50 1.10 -5.40 -3.81
N LYS A 51 1.87 -5.50 -4.90
CA LYS A 51 3.09 -6.31 -4.93
C LYS A 51 4.15 -5.82 -3.93
N ILE A 52 4.36 -4.52 -3.82
CA ILE A 52 5.31 -3.96 -2.84
C ILE A 52 4.77 -4.10 -1.41
N SER A 53 3.47 -3.96 -1.21
CA SER A 53 2.83 -4.19 0.10
C SER A 53 2.99 -5.64 0.57
N ASP A 54 2.97 -6.60 -0.36
CA ASP A 54 3.25 -8.01 -0.06
C ASP A 54 4.70 -8.24 0.38
N ILE A 55 5.67 -7.61 -0.28
CA ILE A 55 7.08 -7.69 0.10
C ILE A 55 7.31 -7.10 1.50
N LEU A 56 6.63 -6.00 1.81
CA LEU A 56 6.78 -5.25 3.06
C LEU A 56 5.78 -5.67 4.16
N LEU A 57 5.03 -6.76 3.94
CA LEU A 57 3.95 -7.18 4.83
C LEU A 57 4.47 -7.47 6.24
N ASP A 58 5.62 -8.14 6.31
CA ASP A 58 6.28 -8.61 7.53
C ASP A 58 7.49 -7.72 7.92
N ASP A 59 7.56 -6.47 7.45
CA ASP A 59 8.63 -5.54 7.87
C ASP A 59 8.61 -5.33 9.39
N ASP A 60 9.76 -5.09 10.02
CA ASP A 60 9.81 -4.85 11.46
C ASP A 60 9.52 -3.38 11.85
N HIS A 61 9.60 -2.45 10.90
CA HIS A 61 9.57 -1.02 11.19
C HIS A 61 8.16 -0.42 11.10
N ASP A 62 7.69 0.18 12.19
CA ASP A 62 6.39 0.86 12.28
C ASP A 62 6.21 1.96 11.21
N LEU A 63 7.29 2.65 10.81
CA LEU A 63 7.24 3.64 9.74
C LEU A 63 6.87 3.03 8.39
N ILE A 64 7.32 1.80 8.11
CA ILE A 64 6.96 1.05 6.91
C ILE A 64 5.51 0.59 7.01
N HIS A 65 5.07 0.07 8.15
CA HIS A 65 3.66 -0.28 8.39
C HIS A 65 2.70 0.87 8.13
N LYS A 66 3.03 2.06 8.63
CA LYS A 66 2.24 3.29 8.38
C LYS A 66 2.21 3.65 6.90
N ALA A 67 3.35 3.52 6.19
CA ALA A 67 3.42 3.83 4.77
C ALA A 67 2.61 2.85 3.92
N VAL A 68 2.74 1.54 4.18
CA VAL A 68 1.96 0.49 3.52
C VAL A 68 0.47 0.67 3.79
N GLY A 69 0.09 0.81 5.06
CA GLY A 69 -1.31 1.04 5.43
C GLY A 69 -1.89 2.31 4.81
N TRP A 70 -1.10 3.39 4.74
CA TRP A 70 -1.52 4.61 4.04
C TRP A 70 -1.75 4.35 2.55
N MET A 71 -0.83 3.71 1.83
CA MET A 71 -1.01 3.45 0.40
C MET A 71 -2.20 2.53 0.10
N LEU A 72 -2.44 1.52 0.93
CA LEU A 72 -3.65 0.67 0.81
C LEU A 72 -4.93 1.49 1.00
N ARG A 73 -4.97 2.37 2.01
CA ARG A 73 -6.09 3.30 2.22
C ARG A 73 -6.33 4.23 1.03
N GLU A 74 -5.27 4.69 0.36
CA GLU A 74 -5.39 5.51 -0.83
C GLU A 74 -5.98 4.73 -2.02
N ILE A 75 -5.70 3.43 -2.13
CA ILE A 75 -6.40 2.56 -3.10
C ILE A 75 -7.88 2.50 -2.77
N GLY A 76 -8.26 2.26 -1.50
CA GLY A 76 -9.66 2.16 -1.10
C GLY A 76 -10.52 3.41 -1.34
N LYS A 77 -9.89 4.58 -1.42
CA LYS A 77 -10.58 5.82 -1.82
C LYS A 77 -11.03 5.79 -3.28
N GLY A 78 -10.28 5.11 -4.15
CA GLY A 78 -10.63 4.92 -5.56
C GLY A 78 -11.42 3.63 -5.81
N ASP A 79 -10.99 2.52 -5.21
CA ASP A 79 -11.62 1.21 -5.33
C ASP A 79 -11.51 0.43 -4.00
N LEU A 80 -12.57 0.53 -3.20
CA LEU A 80 -12.70 -0.19 -1.93
C LEU A 80 -12.71 -1.72 -2.12
N ASN A 81 -13.24 -2.22 -3.24
CA ASN A 81 -13.31 -3.66 -3.49
C ASN A 81 -11.93 -4.23 -3.79
N ALA A 82 -11.09 -3.49 -4.53
CA ALA A 82 -9.70 -3.86 -4.78
C ALA A 82 -8.89 -3.93 -3.48
N GLU A 83 -9.02 -2.92 -2.60
CA GLU A 83 -8.37 -2.94 -1.28
C GLU A 83 -8.86 -4.12 -0.43
N GLU A 84 -10.18 -4.32 -0.34
CA GLU A 84 -10.77 -5.40 0.46
C GLU A 84 -10.33 -6.80 -0.03
N LYS A 85 -10.25 -6.99 -1.36
CA LYS A 85 -9.75 -8.23 -1.96
C LYS A 85 -8.27 -8.49 -1.62
N PHE A 86 -7.46 -7.44 -1.51
CA PHE A 86 -6.07 -7.56 -1.08
C PHE A 86 -5.96 -7.89 0.42
N LEU A 87 -6.72 -7.19 1.27
CA LEU A 87 -6.64 -7.30 2.73
C LEU A 87 -7.17 -8.64 3.25
N LYS A 88 -8.28 -9.15 2.70
CA LYS A 88 -8.99 -10.33 3.23
C LYS A 88 -8.11 -11.58 3.45
N PRO A 89 -7.20 -11.98 2.55
CA PRO A 89 -6.29 -13.10 2.79
C PRO A 89 -5.10 -12.77 3.72
N ARG A 90 -4.84 -11.50 4.05
CA ARG A 90 -3.60 -11.03 4.69
C ARG A 90 -3.79 -10.40 6.07
N TYR A 91 -5.00 -9.96 6.40
CA TYR A 91 -5.25 -9.11 7.57
C TYR A 91 -4.76 -9.71 8.90
N LYS A 92 -4.71 -11.05 9.02
CA LYS A 92 -4.22 -11.74 10.22
C LYS A 92 -2.70 -11.68 10.39
N LYS A 93 -1.95 -11.51 9.30
CA LYS A 93 -0.49 -11.39 9.30
C LYS A 93 -0.03 -9.94 9.41
N MET A 94 -0.82 -9.01 8.88
CA MET A 94 -0.52 -7.58 8.94
C MET A 94 -0.32 -7.11 10.38
N SER A 95 0.65 -6.22 10.57
CA SER A 95 0.80 -5.54 11.86
C SER A 95 -0.46 -4.74 12.20
N ARG A 96 -0.70 -4.56 13.50
CA ARG A 96 -1.88 -3.83 13.98
C ARG A 96 -1.90 -2.38 13.49
N THR A 97 -0.73 -1.75 13.35
CA THR A 97 -0.61 -0.39 12.79
C THR A 97 -1.00 -0.41 11.31
N MET A 98 -0.41 -1.30 10.52
CA MET A 98 -0.66 -1.38 9.07
C MET A 98 -2.15 -1.60 8.78
N LEU A 99 -2.77 -2.58 9.45
CA LEU A 99 -4.18 -2.90 9.25
C LEU A 99 -5.08 -1.70 9.58
N ARG A 100 -4.84 -1.03 10.72
CA ARG A 100 -5.64 0.14 11.14
C ARG A 100 -5.60 1.29 10.15
N TYR A 101 -4.42 1.56 9.59
CA TYR A 101 -4.26 2.60 8.58
C TYR A 101 -5.01 2.24 7.29
N ALA A 102 -4.89 1.00 6.81
CA ALA A 102 -5.58 0.54 5.61
C ALA A 102 -7.10 0.70 5.75
N ILE A 103 -7.68 0.13 6.81
CA ILE A 103 -9.14 0.11 7.01
C ILE A 103 -9.74 1.41 7.55
N GLU A 104 -8.98 2.51 7.62
CA GLU A 104 -9.45 3.77 8.24
C GLU A 104 -10.75 4.27 7.57
N LYS A 105 -10.85 4.12 6.25
CA LYS A 105 -12.01 4.56 5.45
C LYS A 105 -13.10 3.49 5.30
N PHE A 106 -12.94 2.32 5.92
CA PHE A 106 -13.96 1.28 5.84
C PHE A 106 -15.21 1.69 6.63
N PRO A 107 -16.41 1.26 6.19
CA PRO A 107 -17.62 1.35 7.00
C PRO A 107 -17.38 0.74 8.38
N GLU A 108 -17.90 1.38 9.43
CA GLU A 108 -17.59 1.03 10.82
C GLU A 108 -17.79 -0.46 11.12
N VAL A 109 -18.89 -1.04 10.61
CA VAL A 109 -19.22 -2.47 10.77
C VAL A 109 -18.11 -3.35 10.19
N LYS A 110 -17.65 -3.07 8.97
CA LYS A 110 -16.56 -3.82 8.33
C LYS A 110 -15.25 -3.61 9.10
N ARG A 111 -14.94 -2.37 9.48
CA ARG A 111 -13.75 -2.02 10.25
C ARG A 111 -13.66 -2.82 11.55
N LYS A 112 -14.76 -2.92 12.30
CA LYS A 112 -14.84 -3.73 13.54
C LYS A 112 -14.63 -5.22 13.28
N LYS A 113 -15.13 -5.77 12.17
CA LYS A 113 -14.88 -7.17 11.79
C LYS A 113 -13.40 -7.43 11.53
N TYR A 114 -12.71 -6.54 10.79
CA TYR A 114 -11.25 -6.64 10.57
C TYR A 114 -10.48 -6.61 11.89
N LEU A 115 -10.81 -5.66 12.78
CA LEU A 115 -10.12 -5.49 14.07
C LEU A 115 -10.38 -6.63 15.06
N SER A 116 -11.52 -7.32 14.95
CA SER A 116 -11.86 -8.48 15.78
C SER A 116 -11.46 -9.82 15.15
N SER A 117 -10.82 -9.80 13.97
CA SER A 117 -10.46 -10.99 13.19
C SER A 117 -11.63 -11.92 12.84
N LYS A 118 -12.82 -11.34 12.59
CA LYS A 118 -14.07 -12.05 12.27
C LYS A 118 -14.48 -11.89 10.79
N ILE A 119 -13.50 -11.88 9.88
CA ILE A 119 -13.69 -11.73 8.43
C ILE A 119 -13.38 -13.00 7.68
#